data_AF-A0A6J5UF23-F1
#
_entry.id   AF-A0A6J5UF23-F1
#
_cell.length_a   1.000
_cell.length_b   1.000
_cell.length_c   1.000
_cell.angle_alpha   90.00
_cell.angle_beta   90.00
_cell.angle_gamma   90.00
#
_symmetry.space_group_name_H-M   'P 1'
#
loop_
_entity.id
_entity.type
_entity.pdbx_description
1 polymer ?
#
loop_
_entity_poly.entity_id
_entity_poly.type
_entity_poly.pdbx_seq_one_letter_code
_entity_poly.pdbx_strand_id
1 'polypeptide(L)'
;MIELDSFYENLQALSLEPLQCPRCSRPVTDKHGICGNCHENAYQCRQCRNINYENLDSFLCNECGYSKYGRFEFNFMAKPSFTFDDMENDEDMKRGLAAIETESENAHRRYQQLLGFKKPLLKIVSSVGENEIDSQQKDSVQQMMVSLPGPACKINRKIALLGVLYGEKCKAAFDSVSKSVQTLQGLRRVLMNYLHQKRADSGVAASRFVVSRSPNNCYGCATTFVTQCLEVLQVLSKHPSSKRQLVAASILTELFENNIHQGPKTARVQARTVLCAFSEGDINAVTELNSLIQKKVMYCLEHHRSMDIALATREELSLLSEVCSLADEFWESRLRVVFQLLFSSIKLGAKHPAISEHVILPCLRIISQACTPPKPDVPDKEPSMGKSTTGSQIKDESNSISGSLGGLGSGGKPTPESLDKNWDASQKTQDIQLLSYAEWEKGASYLDFVRRQYKVSQSTKGGSQRTRPQRQDFLALKYALRWKRCTSKTAKNDLSAFELGSWVTNLFLVLVLNL
;
A
#
# COMPACT_ATOMS: atom_id res chain seq x y z
N MET A 1 -18.47 11.65 11.44
CA MET A 1 -19.20 11.77 12.72
C MET A 1 -18.70 10.66 13.62
N ILE A 2 -18.23 10.99 14.83
CA ILE A 2 -17.98 10.00 15.88
C ILE A 2 -19.21 10.06 16.78
N GLU A 3 -19.82 8.91 16.99
CA GLU A 3 -20.98 8.75 17.86
C GLU A 3 -20.58 7.74 18.94
N LEU A 4 -20.78 8.12 20.20
CA LEU A 4 -20.56 7.27 21.36
C LEU A 4 -21.92 6.66 21.72
N ASP A 5 -22.11 5.40 21.37
CA ASP A 5 -23.42 4.72 21.41
C ASP A 5 -23.77 4.19 22.81
N SER A 6 -22.80 3.66 23.55
CA SER A 6 -23.02 3.15 24.92
C SER A 6 -21.76 3.13 25.77
N PHE A 7 -21.93 3.19 27.09
CA PHE A 7 -20.90 2.92 28.08
C PHE A 7 -20.96 1.46 28.53
N TYR A 8 -19.80 0.84 28.77
CA TYR A 8 -19.74 -0.44 29.47
C TYR A 8 -19.84 -0.19 30.97
N GLU A 9 -21.05 -0.31 31.53
CA GLU A 9 -21.30 -0.10 32.96
C GLU A 9 -21.15 -1.41 33.74
N ASN A 10 -20.11 -1.51 34.56
CA ASN A 10 -20.03 -2.56 35.56
C ASN A 10 -20.68 -2.04 36.85
N LEU A 11 -21.97 -2.35 37.03
CA LEU A 11 -22.79 -1.90 38.17
C LEU A 11 -22.15 -2.22 39.54
N GLN A 12 -21.39 -3.32 39.65
CA GLN A 12 -20.68 -3.67 40.87
C GLN A 12 -19.47 -2.76 41.16
N ALA A 13 -18.78 -2.28 40.12
CA ALA A 13 -17.66 -1.34 40.28
C ALA A 13 -18.14 0.08 40.60
N LEU A 14 -19.23 0.54 39.97
CA LEU A 14 -19.85 1.85 40.21
C LEU A 14 -20.33 2.03 41.66
N SER A 15 -20.82 0.96 42.29
CA SER A 15 -21.31 1.01 43.68
C SER A 15 -20.22 1.19 44.74
N LEU A 16 -18.94 1.00 44.38
CA LEU A 16 -17.80 1.03 45.30
C LEU A 16 -16.89 2.25 45.10
N GLU A 17 -17.13 3.08 44.09
CA GLU A 17 -16.23 4.18 43.75
C GLU A 17 -16.61 5.46 44.52
N PRO A 18 -15.76 5.94 45.45
CA PRO A 18 -16.07 7.13 46.23
C PRO A 18 -15.99 8.39 45.37
N LEU A 19 -16.96 9.31 45.54
CA LEU A 19 -16.96 10.62 44.90
C LEU A 19 -15.66 11.36 45.21
N GLN A 20 -14.90 11.75 44.18
CA GLN A 20 -13.64 12.48 44.35
C GLN A 20 -13.80 13.96 44.02
N CYS A 21 -13.15 14.83 44.82
CA CYS A 21 -13.14 16.26 44.55
C CYS A 21 -12.31 16.57 43.28
N PRO A 22 -12.85 17.27 42.28
CA PRO A 22 -12.16 17.56 41.02
C PRO A 22 -10.97 18.52 41.17
N ARG A 23 -10.85 19.20 42.33
CA ARG A 23 -9.78 20.17 42.64
C ARG A 23 -8.61 19.54 43.40
N CYS A 24 -8.90 18.73 44.41
CA CYS A 24 -7.87 18.16 45.30
C CYS A 24 -7.80 16.62 45.29
N SER A 25 -8.63 15.95 44.49
CA SER A 25 -8.72 14.50 44.33
C SER A 25 -9.02 13.72 45.62
N ARG A 26 -9.37 14.41 46.71
CA ARG A 26 -9.74 13.75 47.96
C ARG A 26 -11.17 13.19 47.87
N PRO A 27 -11.44 12.03 48.49
CA PRO A 27 -12.78 11.49 48.57
C PRO A 27 -13.69 12.45 49.35
N VAL A 28 -14.92 12.59 48.86
CA VAL A 28 -15.95 13.44 49.41
C VAL A 28 -17.03 12.54 49.99
N THR A 29 -17.22 12.63 51.30
CA THR A 29 -18.21 11.85 52.06
C THR A 29 -19.46 12.66 52.37
N ASP A 30 -19.45 13.96 52.07
CA ASP A 30 -20.60 14.85 52.27
C ASP A 30 -21.74 14.51 51.30
N LYS A 31 -22.96 14.46 51.82
CA LYS A 31 -24.16 14.10 51.05
C LYS A 31 -24.51 15.12 49.97
N HIS A 32 -24.08 16.37 50.13
CA HIS A 32 -24.30 17.44 49.16
C HIS A 32 -23.12 17.61 48.20
N GLY A 33 -22.13 16.71 48.25
CA GLY A 33 -20.95 16.75 47.39
C GLY A 33 -19.96 17.85 47.73
N ILE A 34 -20.02 18.46 48.92
CA ILE A 34 -19.10 19.53 49.31
C ILE A 34 -17.80 18.92 49.86
N CYS A 35 -16.67 19.25 49.23
CA CYS A 35 -15.38 18.76 49.70
C CYS A 35 -15.00 19.39 51.05
N GLY A 36 -14.77 18.57 52.07
CA GLY A 36 -14.33 19.04 53.41
C GLY A 36 -12.93 19.66 53.45
N ASN A 37 -12.13 19.54 52.38
CA ASN A 37 -10.77 20.10 52.33
C ASN A 37 -10.69 21.44 51.59
N CYS A 38 -11.34 21.56 50.42
CA CYS A 38 -11.26 22.78 49.61
C CYS A 38 -12.59 23.50 49.42
N HIS A 39 -13.66 23.03 50.07
CA HIS A 39 -15.02 23.60 50.05
C HIS A 39 -15.63 23.76 48.65
N GLU A 40 -15.09 23.08 47.65
CA GLU A 40 -15.62 23.05 46.28
C GLU A 40 -16.61 21.90 46.12
N ASN A 41 -17.57 22.07 45.22
CA ASN A 41 -18.56 21.03 44.91
C ASN A 41 -17.93 19.97 43.99
N ALA A 42 -18.01 18.70 44.40
CA ALA A 42 -17.44 17.57 43.68
C ALA A 42 -18.13 17.28 42.33
N TYR A 43 -19.37 17.72 42.16
CA TYR A 43 -20.14 17.59 40.92
C TYR A 43 -19.85 18.72 39.92
N GLN A 44 -19.01 19.69 40.31
CA GLN A 44 -18.69 20.80 39.45
C GLN A 44 -17.71 20.40 38.34
N CYS A 45 -18.05 20.78 37.11
CA CYS A 45 -17.15 20.65 35.97
C CYS A 45 -15.86 21.45 36.22
N ARG A 46 -14.70 20.79 36.12
CA ARG A 46 -13.39 21.43 36.31
C ARG A 46 -13.11 22.54 35.29
N GLN A 47 -13.74 22.50 34.12
CA GLN A 47 -13.48 23.43 33.02
C GLN A 47 -14.44 24.64 33.02
N CYS A 48 -15.76 24.41 33.03
CA CYS A 48 -16.75 25.49 32.95
C CYS A 48 -17.45 25.81 34.26
N ARG A 49 -17.15 25.09 35.35
CA ARG A 49 -17.80 25.26 36.66
C ARG A 49 -19.30 24.97 36.71
N ASN A 50 -19.89 24.40 35.66
CA ASN A 50 -21.29 23.96 35.66
C ASN A 50 -21.51 22.71 36.51
N ILE A 51 -22.70 22.60 37.11
CA ILE A 51 -23.16 21.43 37.86
C ILE A 51 -24.43 20.91 37.16
N ASN A 52 -24.40 19.65 36.74
CA ASN A 52 -25.56 19.00 36.13
C ASN A 52 -26.48 18.43 37.22
N TYR A 53 -27.46 19.22 37.66
CA TYR A 53 -28.41 18.79 38.70
C TYR A 53 -29.35 17.66 38.26
N GLU A 54 -29.52 17.43 36.95
CA GLU A 54 -30.34 16.34 36.43
C GLU A 54 -29.61 14.99 36.46
N ASN A 55 -28.30 15.00 36.20
CA ASN A 55 -27.47 13.81 36.23
C ASN A 55 -26.08 14.13 36.78
N LEU A 56 -25.93 14.00 38.10
CA LEU A 56 -24.72 14.32 38.85
C LEU A 56 -23.52 13.42 38.49
N ASP A 57 -23.80 12.19 38.04
CA ASP A 57 -22.79 11.21 37.62
C ASP A 57 -22.52 11.22 36.11
N SER A 58 -22.98 12.27 35.41
CA SER A 58 -22.77 12.41 33.97
C SER A 58 -21.29 12.28 33.59
N PHE A 59 -21.01 11.40 32.62
CA PHE A 59 -19.66 11.17 32.13
C PHE A 59 -19.07 12.39 31.41
N LEU A 60 -19.91 13.15 30.70
CA LEU A 60 -19.58 14.39 30.00
C LEU A 60 -20.36 15.55 30.60
N CYS A 61 -19.70 16.69 30.77
CA CYS A 61 -20.39 17.94 31.08
C CYS A 61 -21.32 18.33 29.92
N ASN A 62 -22.59 18.59 30.24
CA ASN A 62 -23.63 18.99 29.27
C ASN A 62 -23.38 20.35 28.61
N GLU A 63 -22.57 21.22 29.20
CA GLU A 63 -22.23 22.52 28.61
C GLU A 63 -20.98 22.50 27.75
N CYS A 64 -19.87 21.94 28.26
CA CYS A 64 -18.56 22.05 27.60
C CYS A 64 -18.00 20.73 27.07
N GLY A 65 -18.67 19.60 27.30
CA GLY A 65 -18.21 18.27 26.85
C GLY A 65 -16.97 17.74 27.58
N TYR A 66 -16.46 18.43 28.60
CA TYR A 66 -15.36 17.94 29.43
C TYR A 66 -15.77 16.69 30.20
N SER A 67 -14.92 15.66 30.20
CA SER A 67 -15.08 14.46 31.03
C SER A 67 -14.09 14.47 32.20
N LYS A 68 -14.58 14.15 33.41
CA LYS A 68 -13.73 13.89 34.58
C LYS A 68 -13.03 12.52 34.52
N TYR A 69 -13.55 11.59 33.73
CA TYR A 69 -13.14 10.18 33.73
C TYR A 69 -12.19 9.81 32.58
N GLY A 70 -12.09 10.65 31.54
CA GLY A 70 -11.26 10.32 30.38
C GLY A 70 -10.87 11.54 29.55
N ARG A 71 -9.74 11.42 28.86
CA ARG A 71 -9.35 12.36 27.80
C ARG A 71 -9.53 11.66 26.47
N PHE A 72 -10.31 12.25 25.59
CA PHE A 72 -10.50 11.75 24.24
C PHE A 72 -9.54 12.44 23.27
N GLU A 73 -8.79 11.66 22.51
CA GLU A 73 -7.97 12.15 21.41
C GLU A 73 -8.30 11.34 20.16
N PHE A 74 -8.72 12.03 19.10
CA PHE A 74 -9.14 11.41 17.85
C PHE A 74 -8.17 11.81 16.74
N ASN A 75 -7.51 10.82 16.15
CA ASN A 75 -6.62 11.01 15.00
C ASN A 75 -7.31 10.47 13.74
N PHE A 76 -7.58 11.36 12.78
CA PHE A 76 -8.17 11.00 11.50
C PHE A 76 -7.13 11.09 10.38
N MET A 77 -7.07 10.04 9.56
CA MET A 77 -6.38 10.08 8.27
C MET A 77 -7.44 10.16 7.17
N ALA A 78 -7.51 11.30 6.49
CA ALA A 78 -8.46 11.54 5.41
C ALA A 78 -7.73 11.91 4.12
N LYS A 79 -8.28 11.51 2.97
CA LYS A 79 -7.88 12.03 1.66
C LYS A 79 -8.80 13.19 1.29
N PRO A 80 -8.30 14.26 0.64
CA PRO A 80 -9.15 15.32 0.12
C PRO A 80 -10.22 14.75 -0.80
N SER A 81 -11.47 15.15 -0.57
CA SER A 81 -12.58 14.88 -1.49
C SER A 81 -12.96 16.17 -2.21
N PHE A 82 -13.29 16.07 -3.49
CA PHE A 82 -13.84 17.17 -4.30
C PHE A 82 -15.35 17.00 -4.50
N THR A 83 -16.00 16.30 -3.57
CA THR A 83 -17.44 16.28 -3.40
C THR A 83 -17.84 17.50 -2.60
N PHE A 84 -18.71 18.32 -3.16
CA PHE A 84 -19.24 19.52 -2.53
C PHE A 84 -20.62 19.21 -1.99
N ASP A 85 -20.94 19.80 -0.85
CA ASP A 85 -22.29 19.73 -0.28
C ASP A 85 -23.26 20.46 -1.20
N ASP A 86 -24.50 19.95 -1.28
CA ASP A 86 -25.54 20.55 -2.10
C ASP A 86 -25.97 21.92 -1.49
N MET A 87 -26.36 22.87 -2.33
CA MET A 87 -26.93 24.15 -1.87
C MET A 87 -28.42 23.93 -1.59
N GLU A 88 -28.89 24.35 -0.42
CA GLU A 88 -30.29 24.15 -0.01
C GLU A 88 -31.11 25.43 -0.11
N ASN A 89 -30.48 26.58 0.07
CA ASN A 89 -31.15 27.88 0.15
C ASN A 89 -30.41 29.00 -0.61
N ASP A 90 -31.07 30.16 -0.73
CA ASP A 90 -30.53 31.31 -1.45
C ASP A 90 -29.31 31.95 -0.76
N GLU A 91 -29.15 31.77 0.56
CA GLU A 91 -27.95 32.21 1.28
C GLU A 91 -26.74 31.32 0.96
N ASP A 92 -26.94 30.00 0.83
CA ASP A 92 -25.92 29.06 0.34
C ASP A 92 -25.50 29.41 -1.09
N MET A 93 -26.47 29.77 -1.94
CA MET A 93 -26.22 30.21 -3.31
C MET A 93 -25.36 31.48 -3.34
N LYS A 94 -25.71 32.51 -2.54
CA LYS A 94 -24.91 33.74 -2.43
C LYS A 94 -23.49 33.46 -1.93
N ARG A 95 -23.35 32.63 -0.89
CA ARG A 95 -22.05 32.18 -0.38
C ARG A 95 -21.24 31.43 -1.43
N GLY A 96 -21.91 30.56 -2.20
CA GLY A 96 -21.32 29.83 -3.32
C GLY A 96 -20.81 30.74 -4.43
N LEU A 97 -21.57 31.77 -4.80
CA LEU A 97 -21.16 32.76 -5.80
C LEU A 97 -19.94 33.56 -5.34
N ALA A 98 -19.94 34.06 -4.11
CA ALA A 98 -18.78 34.77 -3.53
C ALA A 98 -17.53 33.86 -3.45
N ALA A 99 -17.73 32.59 -3.12
CA ALA A 99 -16.65 31.60 -3.12
C ALA A 99 -16.12 31.31 -4.54
N ILE A 100 -16.98 31.26 -5.56
CA ILE A 100 -16.56 31.09 -6.96
C ILE A 100 -15.69 32.27 -7.42
N GLU A 101 -16.08 33.50 -7.08
CA GLU A 101 -15.31 34.70 -7.45
C GLU A 101 -13.94 34.71 -6.76
N THR A 102 -13.93 34.54 -5.44
CA THR A 102 -12.71 34.45 -4.64
C THR A 102 -11.77 33.35 -5.15
N GLU A 103 -12.31 32.16 -5.43
CA GLU A 103 -11.49 31.03 -5.88
C GLU A 103 -11.04 31.18 -7.34
N SER A 104 -11.78 31.92 -8.17
CA SER A 104 -11.37 32.29 -9.53
C SER A 104 -10.15 33.21 -9.51
N GLU A 105 -10.15 34.22 -8.64
CA GLU A 105 -8.98 35.09 -8.43
C GLU A 105 -7.78 34.32 -7.90
N ASN A 106 -8.01 33.43 -6.92
CA ASN A 106 -6.97 32.56 -6.37
C ASN A 106 -6.37 31.66 -7.45
N ALA A 107 -7.20 31.02 -8.28
CA ALA A 107 -6.77 30.17 -9.39
C ALA A 107 -5.90 30.96 -10.37
N HIS A 108 -6.33 32.17 -10.76
CA HIS A 108 -5.57 33.02 -11.66
C HIS A 108 -4.21 33.42 -11.05
N ARG A 109 -4.20 33.89 -9.81
CA ARG A 109 -2.97 34.30 -9.09
C ARG A 109 -1.97 33.13 -9.00
N ARG A 110 -2.44 31.95 -8.59
CA ARG A 110 -1.61 30.74 -8.47
C ARG A 110 -1.10 30.26 -9.83
N TYR A 111 -1.92 30.37 -10.88
CA TYR A 111 -1.51 30.02 -12.24
C TYR A 111 -0.40 30.94 -12.77
N GLN A 112 -0.48 32.25 -12.49
CA GLN A 112 0.61 33.18 -12.83
C GLN A 112 1.91 32.84 -12.10
N GLN A 113 1.83 32.45 -10.83
CA GLN A 113 3.00 31.97 -10.07
C GLN A 113 3.61 30.70 -10.71
N LEU A 114 2.77 29.75 -11.13
CA LEU A 114 3.21 28.53 -11.82
C LEU A 114 3.95 28.87 -13.12
N LEU A 115 3.41 29.78 -13.93
CA LEU A 115 4.07 30.24 -15.16
C LEU A 115 5.41 30.94 -14.89
N GLY A 116 5.54 31.60 -13.74
CA GLY A 116 6.77 32.25 -13.29
C GLY A 116 7.96 31.30 -13.18
N PHE A 117 7.74 30.01 -12.91
CA PHE A 117 8.83 29.02 -12.81
C PHE A 117 9.40 28.59 -14.16
N LYS A 118 8.71 28.84 -15.28
CA LYS A 118 9.13 28.38 -16.61
C LYS A 118 10.50 28.94 -17.04
N LYS A 119 10.70 30.26 -16.92
CA LYS A 119 11.96 30.91 -17.34
C LYS A 119 13.17 30.44 -16.49
N PRO A 120 13.09 30.42 -15.14
CA PRO A 120 14.16 29.87 -14.31
C PRO A 120 14.50 28.40 -14.62
N LEU A 121 13.48 27.55 -14.82
CA LEU A 121 13.68 26.13 -15.13
C LEU A 121 14.41 25.95 -16.46
N LEU A 122 13.98 26.65 -17.52
CA LEU A 122 14.64 26.59 -18.82
C LEU A 122 16.11 27.03 -18.74
N LYS A 123 16.41 28.10 -18.00
CA LYS A 123 17.79 28.58 -17.78
C LYS A 123 18.67 27.56 -17.08
N ILE A 124 18.14 26.85 -16.07
CA ILE A 124 18.90 25.81 -15.38
C ILE A 124 19.15 24.65 -16.33
N VAL A 125 18.11 24.13 -16.98
CA VAL A 125 18.20 22.98 -17.91
C VAL A 125 19.17 23.26 -19.05
N SER A 126 19.12 24.44 -19.67
CA SER A 126 20.06 24.80 -20.75
C SER A 126 21.51 24.84 -20.27
N SER A 127 21.75 25.17 -19.01
CA SER A 127 23.08 25.18 -18.41
C SER A 127 23.55 23.79 -17.90
N VAL A 128 22.68 22.77 -17.87
CA VAL A 128 23.06 21.40 -17.47
C VAL A 128 23.77 20.72 -18.63
N GLY A 129 25.11 20.83 -18.66
CA GLY A 129 25.97 20.26 -19.70
C GLY A 129 27.12 21.18 -20.11
N GLU A 130 26.98 22.49 -19.87
CA GLU A 130 28.06 23.47 -20.07
C GLU A 130 29.01 23.46 -18.86
N ASN A 131 30.23 22.97 -19.10
CA ASN A 131 31.33 22.93 -18.13
C ASN A 131 32.22 24.19 -18.13
N GLU A 132 31.87 25.22 -18.88
CA GLU A 132 32.68 26.45 -18.95
C GLU A 132 32.18 27.49 -17.94
N ILE A 133 33.13 27.99 -17.17
CA ILE A 133 32.97 28.92 -16.06
C ILE A 133 32.84 30.31 -16.67
N ASP A 134 31.63 30.78 -16.93
CA ASP A 134 31.43 32.20 -17.25
C ASP A 134 31.09 32.98 -15.97
N SER A 135 32.03 33.85 -15.59
CA SER A 135 32.11 34.61 -14.34
C SER A 135 30.91 35.51 -14.06
N GLN A 136 30.07 35.83 -15.06
CA GLN A 136 28.91 36.71 -14.91
C GLN A 136 27.61 35.99 -14.51
N GLN A 137 27.52 34.66 -14.65
CA GLN A 137 26.28 33.93 -14.33
C GLN A 137 26.11 33.58 -12.85
N LYS A 138 27.13 33.88 -12.02
CA LYS A 138 27.08 33.68 -10.58
C LYS A 138 25.92 34.45 -9.95
N ASP A 139 25.72 35.73 -10.23
CA ASP A 139 24.84 36.55 -9.39
C ASP A 139 23.37 36.12 -9.33
N SER A 140 22.74 35.73 -10.44
CA SER A 140 21.31 35.33 -10.40
C SER A 140 21.09 33.94 -9.80
N VAL A 141 22.06 33.02 -9.94
CA VAL A 141 21.97 31.67 -9.37
C VAL A 141 22.37 31.71 -7.89
N GLN A 142 23.40 32.51 -7.53
CA GLN A 142 23.87 32.77 -6.17
C GLN A 142 22.79 33.40 -5.29
N GLN A 143 21.99 34.33 -5.82
CA GLN A 143 20.89 34.94 -5.08
C GLN A 143 19.77 33.93 -4.75
N MET A 144 19.54 32.94 -5.62
CA MET A 144 18.62 31.82 -5.35
C MET A 144 19.26 30.74 -4.43
N MET A 145 20.58 30.80 -4.21
CA MET A 145 21.37 29.86 -3.39
C MET A 145 21.43 30.23 -1.90
N VAL A 146 21.07 31.46 -1.48
CA VAL A 146 21.11 31.88 -0.07
C VAL A 146 19.95 31.32 0.76
N SER A 147 18.86 30.86 0.12
CA SER A 147 17.63 30.48 0.82
C SER A 147 17.42 28.98 1.06
N LEU A 148 18.37 28.10 0.72
CA LEU A 148 18.17 26.64 0.77
C LEU A 148 19.25 25.90 1.59
N PRO A 149 18.87 24.96 2.48
CA PRO A 149 19.78 24.00 3.09
C PRO A 149 20.46 23.12 2.02
N GLY A 150 21.78 22.97 2.09
CA GLY A 150 22.56 22.22 1.10
C GLY A 150 22.24 20.71 1.09
N PRO A 151 22.15 20.04 -0.08
CA PRO A 151 22.01 18.59 -0.15
C PRO A 151 23.31 17.87 0.24
N ALA A 152 23.21 16.83 1.06
CA ALA A 152 24.31 16.00 1.53
C ALA A 152 24.85 14.97 0.50
N CYS A 153 24.45 15.06 -0.78
CA CYS A 153 24.77 14.06 -1.80
C CYS A 153 25.68 14.62 -2.90
N LYS A 154 26.59 13.78 -3.43
CA LYS A 154 27.57 14.10 -4.50
C LYS A 154 26.90 14.25 -5.89
N ILE A 155 25.82 15.00 -5.98
CA ILE A 155 25.08 15.26 -7.23
C ILE A 155 25.49 16.64 -7.76
N ASN A 156 25.56 16.80 -9.09
CA ASN A 156 25.82 18.09 -9.72
C ASN A 156 24.83 19.15 -9.18
N ARG A 157 25.36 20.29 -8.73
CA ARG A 157 24.58 21.33 -8.05
C ARG A 157 23.45 21.90 -8.91
N LYS A 158 23.62 21.98 -10.24
CA LYS A 158 22.56 22.39 -11.19
C LYS A 158 21.42 21.38 -11.21
N ILE A 159 21.73 20.08 -11.16
CA ILE A 159 20.76 18.97 -11.09
C ILE A 159 20.02 19.00 -9.74
N ALA A 160 20.72 19.21 -8.63
CA ALA A 160 20.10 19.35 -7.32
C ALA A 160 19.13 20.54 -7.25
N LEU A 161 19.53 21.69 -7.81
CA LEU A 161 18.68 22.88 -7.88
C LEU A 161 17.45 22.64 -8.76
N LEU A 162 17.60 21.94 -9.89
CA LEU A 162 16.48 21.53 -10.74
C LEU A 162 15.50 20.63 -9.99
N GLY A 163 16.02 19.69 -9.19
CA GLY A 163 15.23 18.81 -8.33
C GLY A 163 14.34 19.58 -7.36
N VAL A 164 14.88 20.59 -6.68
CA VAL A 164 14.08 21.42 -5.74
C VAL A 164 13.13 22.35 -6.48
N LEU A 165 13.59 23.04 -7.53
CA LEU A 165 12.78 24.02 -8.22
C LEU A 165 11.60 23.38 -8.96
N TYR A 166 11.83 22.25 -9.65
CA TYR A 166 10.79 21.52 -10.39
C TYR A 166 10.01 20.57 -9.48
N GLY A 167 10.73 19.70 -8.75
CA GLY A 167 10.14 18.59 -7.99
C GLY A 167 9.42 19.02 -6.71
N GLU A 168 9.80 20.16 -6.12
CA GLU A 168 9.17 20.67 -4.90
C GLU A 168 8.39 21.95 -5.17
N LYS A 169 9.05 23.05 -5.57
CA LYS A 169 8.40 24.38 -5.67
C LYS A 169 7.36 24.44 -6.79
N CYS A 170 7.73 24.06 -8.01
CA CYS A 170 6.83 24.05 -9.16
C CYS A 170 5.68 23.05 -8.96
N LYS A 171 5.99 21.86 -8.43
CA LYS A 171 4.98 20.86 -8.06
C LYS A 171 3.99 21.40 -7.02
N ALA A 172 4.45 22.05 -5.95
CA ALA A 172 3.57 22.64 -4.94
C ALA A 172 2.69 23.75 -5.51
N ALA A 173 3.23 24.59 -6.41
CA ALA A 173 2.45 25.60 -7.13
C ALA A 173 1.39 24.96 -8.03
N PHE A 174 1.75 23.90 -8.77
CA PHE A 174 0.82 23.13 -9.60
C PHE A 174 -0.30 22.48 -8.78
N ASP A 175 0.03 21.85 -7.65
CA ASP A 175 -0.94 21.23 -6.74
C ASP A 175 -1.91 22.29 -6.17
N SER A 176 -1.39 23.48 -5.86
CA SER A 176 -2.19 24.63 -5.39
C SER A 176 -3.16 25.17 -6.45
N VAL A 177 -2.72 25.29 -7.71
CA VAL A 177 -3.57 25.64 -8.86
C VAL A 177 -4.63 24.57 -9.08
N SER A 178 -4.23 23.30 -9.07
CA SER A 178 -5.12 22.16 -9.28
C SER A 178 -6.24 22.14 -8.26
N LYS A 179 -5.91 22.36 -6.97
CA LYS A 179 -6.89 22.48 -5.89
C LYS A 179 -7.89 23.61 -6.13
N SER A 180 -7.43 24.78 -6.58
CA SER A 180 -8.31 25.90 -6.89
C SER A 180 -9.28 25.59 -8.03
N VAL A 181 -8.75 25.06 -9.13
CA VAL A 181 -9.55 24.72 -10.31
C VAL A 181 -10.58 23.64 -9.97
N GLN A 182 -10.19 22.60 -9.24
CA GLN A 182 -11.10 21.54 -8.79
C GLN A 182 -12.20 22.08 -7.88
N THR A 183 -11.86 23.01 -6.98
CA THR A 183 -12.83 23.65 -6.08
C THR A 183 -13.84 24.48 -6.86
N LEU A 184 -13.34 25.30 -7.78
CA LEU A 184 -14.17 26.14 -8.64
C LEU A 184 -15.07 25.31 -9.58
N GLN A 185 -14.59 24.20 -10.12
CA GLN A 185 -15.41 23.25 -10.89
C GLN A 185 -16.52 22.62 -10.04
N GLY A 186 -16.20 22.25 -8.80
CA GLY A 186 -17.16 21.67 -7.86
C GLY A 186 -18.26 22.64 -7.44
N LEU A 187 -17.88 23.86 -7.02
CA LEU A 187 -18.82 24.92 -6.66
C LEU A 187 -19.75 25.29 -7.82
N ARG A 188 -19.20 25.45 -9.04
CA ARG A 188 -20.00 25.71 -10.25
C ARG A 188 -20.99 24.58 -10.52
N ARG A 189 -20.60 23.32 -10.31
CA ARG A 189 -21.49 22.18 -10.50
C ARG A 189 -22.67 22.22 -9.53
N VAL A 190 -22.41 22.43 -8.24
CA VAL A 190 -23.48 22.49 -7.24
C VAL A 190 -24.40 23.68 -7.50
N LEU A 191 -23.85 24.85 -7.82
CA LEU A 191 -24.63 26.03 -8.18
C LEU A 191 -25.55 25.75 -9.37
N MET A 192 -25.03 25.13 -10.44
CA MET A 192 -25.86 24.78 -11.60
C MET A 192 -26.96 23.80 -11.23
N ASN A 193 -26.66 22.78 -10.42
CA ASN A 193 -27.67 21.84 -9.93
C ASN A 193 -28.78 22.55 -9.14
N TYR A 194 -28.42 23.45 -8.22
CA TYR A 194 -29.37 24.22 -7.42
C TYR A 194 -30.25 25.13 -8.29
N LEU A 195 -29.65 25.89 -9.20
CA LEU A 195 -30.40 26.76 -10.12
C LEU A 195 -31.36 25.97 -11.02
N HIS A 196 -30.96 24.77 -11.45
CA HIS A 196 -31.85 23.88 -12.18
C HIS A 196 -33.00 23.36 -11.31
N GLN A 197 -32.73 22.95 -10.08
CA GLN A 197 -33.75 22.45 -9.17
C GLN A 197 -34.76 23.55 -8.80
N LYS A 198 -34.28 24.78 -8.55
CA LYS A 198 -35.12 25.97 -8.33
C LYS A 198 -35.98 26.32 -9.56
N ARG A 199 -35.51 26.05 -10.77
CA ARG A 199 -36.30 26.20 -12.02
C ARG A 199 -37.24 25.02 -12.27
N ALA A 200 -36.91 23.81 -11.81
CA ALA A 200 -37.70 22.60 -12.01
C ALA A 200 -38.91 22.47 -11.07
N ASP A 201 -38.98 23.29 -10.01
CA ASP A 201 -40.20 23.49 -9.21
C ASP A 201 -41.40 24.01 -10.05
N SER A 202 -41.17 24.37 -11.32
CA SER A 202 -42.22 24.40 -12.35
C SER A 202 -42.33 23.05 -13.09
N GLY A 203 -42.76 22.00 -12.39
CA GLY A 203 -43.51 20.87 -12.96
C GLY A 203 -42.84 19.83 -13.86
N VAL A 204 -41.51 19.73 -13.98
CA VAL A 204 -40.88 18.64 -14.75
C VAL A 204 -39.74 17.99 -13.97
N ALA A 205 -39.84 16.66 -13.78
CA ALA A 205 -38.88 15.84 -13.04
C ALA A 205 -37.44 16.12 -13.51
N ALA A 206 -36.62 16.66 -12.61
CA ALA A 206 -35.20 16.91 -12.85
C ALA A 206 -34.48 15.59 -13.11
N SER A 207 -34.29 15.26 -14.39
CA SER A 207 -33.25 14.31 -14.79
C SER A 207 -31.93 14.87 -14.27
N ARG A 208 -31.30 14.19 -13.29
CA ARG A 208 -29.97 14.57 -12.81
C ARG A 208 -29.05 14.59 -14.00
N PHE A 209 -28.73 15.79 -14.49
CA PHE A 209 -27.89 15.97 -15.65
C PHE A 209 -26.51 15.42 -15.27
N VAL A 210 -26.19 14.23 -15.76
CA VAL A 210 -24.80 13.79 -15.85
C VAL A 210 -24.23 14.69 -16.94
N VAL A 211 -23.66 15.84 -16.55
CA VAL A 211 -22.89 16.67 -17.47
C VAL A 211 -21.88 15.73 -18.12
N SER A 212 -22.05 15.49 -19.43
CA SER A 212 -21.13 14.71 -20.25
C SER A 212 -19.74 15.29 -19.99
N ARG A 213 -18.89 14.48 -19.35
CA ARG A 213 -17.52 14.91 -19.10
C ARG A 213 -16.85 14.96 -20.45
N SER A 214 -16.35 16.13 -20.85
CA SER A 214 -15.47 16.23 -22.01
C SER A 214 -14.38 15.15 -21.91
N PRO A 215 -14.07 14.44 -23.01
CA PRO A 215 -13.08 13.37 -23.00
C PRO A 215 -11.78 13.89 -22.38
N ASN A 216 -11.37 13.24 -21.29
CA ASN A 216 -10.23 13.69 -20.50
C ASN A 216 -8.95 13.08 -21.06
N ASN A 217 -8.25 13.83 -21.91
CA ASN A 217 -6.99 13.40 -22.51
C ASN A 217 -5.77 13.64 -21.58
N CYS A 218 -6.00 13.95 -20.30
CA CYS A 218 -4.91 14.16 -19.35
C CYS A 218 -4.25 12.83 -18.96
N TYR A 219 -2.96 12.69 -19.31
CA TYR A 219 -2.15 11.54 -18.95
C TYR A 219 -2.16 11.22 -17.44
N GLY A 220 -2.13 12.24 -16.58
CA GLY A 220 -2.19 12.05 -15.13
C GLY A 220 -3.53 11.46 -14.66
N CYS A 221 -4.63 11.88 -15.27
CA CYS A 221 -5.95 11.31 -15.00
C CYS A 221 -6.06 9.87 -15.51
N ALA A 222 -5.54 9.58 -16.70
CA ALA A 222 -5.49 8.22 -17.24
C ALA A 222 -4.65 7.30 -16.34
N THR A 223 -3.47 7.75 -15.90
CA THR A 223 -2.59 7.00 -14.99
C THR A 223 -3.27 6.74 -13.63
N THR A 224 -3.96 7.75 -13.10
CA THR A 224 -4.72 7.62 -11.84
C THR A 224 -5.87 6.63 -12.02
N PHE A 225 -6.61 6.71 -13.14
CA PHE A 225 -7.68 5.79 -13.47
C PHE A 225 -7.20 4.35 -13.53
N VAL A 226 -6.09 4.07 -14.24
CA VAL A 226 -5.47 2.74 -14.29
C VAL A 226 -5.09 2.26 -12.88
N THR A 227 -4.47 3.11 -12.06
CA THR A 227 -4.10 2.76 -10.67
C THR A 227 -5.33 2.37 -9.84
N GLN A 228 -6.43 3.12 -9.95
CA GLN A 228 -7.68 2.80 -9.27
C GLN A 228 -8.34 1.52 -9.83
N CYS A 229 -8.22 1.25 -11.13
CA CYS A 229 -8.68 0.00 -11.73
C CYS A 229 -7.92 -1.21 -11.18
N LEU A 230 -6.60 -1.09 -10.96
CA LEU A 230 -5.82 -2.15 -10.32
C LEU A 230 -6.30 -2.44 -8.88
N GLU A 231 -6.67 -1.40 -8.11
CA GLU A 231 -7.27 -1.59 -6.77
C GLU A 231 -8.60 -2.35 -6.85
N VAL A 232 -9.46 -1.98 -7.81
CA VAL A 232 -10.75 -2.67 -8.03
C VAL A 232 -10.53 -4.11 -8.48
N LEU A 233 -9.62 -4.35 -9.44
CA LEU A 233 -9.29 -5.69 -9.93
C LEU A 233 -8.80 -6.61 -8.80
N GLN A 234 -8.01 -6.08 -7.86
CA GLN A 234 -7.57 -6.82 -6.68
C GLN A 234 -8.72 -7.20 -5.74
N VAL A 235 -9.78 -6.39 -5.65
CA VAL A 235 -10.98 -6.75 -4.90
C VAL A 235 -11.80 -7.79 -5.66
N LEU A 236 -11.95 -7.63 -6.98
CA LEU A 236 -12.71 -8.54 -7.83
C LEU A 236 -12.09 -9.93 -7.93
N SER A 237 -10.76 -10.05 -7.85
CA SER A 237 -10.08 -11.35 -7.85
C SER A 237 -10.45 -12.22 -6.64
N LYS A 238 -10.90 -11.62 -5.53
CA LYS A 238 -11.41 -12.35 -4.34
C LYS A 238 -12.79 -12.99 -4.58
N HIS A 239 -13.49 -12.60 -5.65
CA HIS A 239 -14.81 -13.13 -5.99
C HIS A 239 -14.72 -14.15 -7.14
N PRO A 240 -15.01 -15.44 -6.91
CA PRO A 240 -14.77 -16.50 -7.90
C PRO A 240 -15.50 -16.34 -9.23
N SER A 241 -16.70 -15.76 -9.25
CA SER A 241 -17.47 -15.54 -10.49
C SER A 241 -16.87 -14.42 -11.34
N SER A 242 -16.56 -13.27 -10.72
CA SER A 242 -15.90 -12.15 -11.39
C SER A 242 -14.50 -12.54 -11.86
N LYS A 243 -13.76 -13.28 -11.03
CA LYS A 243 -12.44 -13.81 -11.36
C LYS A 243 -12.46 -14.63 -12.65
N ARG A 244 -13.32 -15.65 -12.73
CA ARG A 244 -13.43 -16.51 -13.93
C ARG A 244 -13.79 -15.73 -15.19
N GLN A 245 -14.71 -14.77 -15.09
CA GLN A 245 -15.11 -13.96 -16.24
C GLN A 245 -14.00 -13.04 -16.73
N LEU A 246 -13.27 -12.41 -15.82
CA LEU A 246 -12.15 -11.53 -16.17
C LEU A 246 -10.98 -12.31 -16.77
N VAL A 247 -10.69 -13.52 -16.26
CA VAL A 247 -9.71 -14.43 -16.86
C VAL A 247 -10.16 -14.83 -18.27
N ALA A 248 -11.43 -15.22 -18.46
CA ALA A 248 -11.97 -15.52 -19.79
C ALA A 248 -11.95 -14.32 -20.76
N ALA A 249 -11.90 -13.09 -20.23
CA ALA A 249 -11.75 -11.85 -20.98
C ALA A 249 -10.28 -11.43 -21.20
N SER A 250 -9.32 -12.34 -20.97
CA SER A 250 -7.87 -12.15 -21.19
C SER A 250 -7.26 -10.98 -20.41
N ILE A 251 -7.77 -10.71 -19.20
CA ILE A 251 -7.20 -9.66 -18.33
C ILE A 251 -5.72 -9.91 -18.00
N LEU A 252 -5.30 -11.18 -17.94
CA LEU A 252 -3.93 -11.57 -17.60
C LEU A 252 -2.95 -11.10 -18.67
N THR A 253 -3.27 -11.33 -19.95
CA THR A 253 -2.47 -10.88 -21.09
C THR A 253 -2.30 -9.36 -21.08
N GLU A 254 -3.37 -8.61 -20.89
CA GLU A 254 -3.32 -7.13 -20.84
C GLU A 254 -2.47 -6.59 -19.68
N LEU A 255 -2.65 -7.14 -18.47
CA LEU A 255 -1.87 -6.76 -17.30
C LEU A 255 -0.39 -7.08 -17.50
N PHE A 256 -0.09 -8.22 -18.12
CA PHE A 256 1.25 -8.68 -18.41
C PHE A 256 1.93 -7.85 -19.52
N GLU A 257 1.26 -7.55 -20.62
CA GLU A 257 1.91 -6.83 -21.73
C GLU A 257 2.10 -5.34 -21.41
N ASN A 258 1.14 -4.70 -20.75
CA ASN A 258 1.14 -3.25 -20.55
C ASN A 258 1.48 -2.84 -19.11
N ASN A 259 0.77 -3.38 -18.11
CA ASN A 259 0.74 -2.78 -16.77
C ASN A 259 1.93 -3.12 -15.88
N ILE A 260 2.57 -4.29 -16.06
CA ILE A 260 3.82 -4.59 -15.34
C ILE A 260 5.02 -3.83 -15.90
N HIS A 261 4.95 -3.33 -17.13
CA HIS A 261 6.05 -2.62 -17.81
C HIS A 261 5.95 -1.10 -17.69
N GLN A 262 4.74 -0.56 -17.64
CA GLN A 262 4.49 0.87 -17.71
C GLN A 262 4.18 1.49 -16.35
N GLY A 263 4.47 2.79 -16.24
CA GLY A 263 4.14 3.59 -15.06
C GLY A 263 5.12 3.48 -13.88
N PRO A 264 4.78 4.10 -12.74
CA PRO A 264 5.66 4.14 -11.57
C PRO A 264 5.87 2.74 -10.98
N LYS A 265 6.97 2.54 -10.25
CA LYS A 265 7.31 1.27 -9.59
C LYS A 265 6.13 0.72 -8.75
N THR A 266 5.39 1.58 -8.07
CA THR A 266 4.23 1.19 -7.25
C THR A 266 3.10 0.58 -8.08
N ALA A 267 2.79 1.14 -9.26
CA ALA A 267 1.77 0.61 -10.16
C ALA A 267 2.18 -0.74 -10.74
N ARG A 268 3.46 -0.89 -11.12
CA ARG A 268 4.01 -2.16 -11.62
C ARG A 268 3.96 -3.27 -10.57
N VAL A 269 4.33 -2.96 -9.33
CA VAL A 269 4.18 -3.91 -8.19
C VAL A 269 2.71 -4.28 -7.99
N GLN A 270 1.80 -3.30 -8.01
CA GLN A 270 0.38 -3.56 -7.84
C GLN A 270 -0.20 -4.43 -8.96
N ALA A 271 0.21 -4.21 -10.21
CA ALA A 271 -0.20 -5.03 -11.35
C ALA A 271 0.25 -6.49 -11.18
N ARG A 272 1.47 -6.74 -10.68
CA ARG A 272 1.91 -8.10 -10.36
C ARG A 272 1.14 -8.74 -9.21
N THR A 273 0.85 -7.98 -8.15
CA THR A 273 -0.03 -8.45 -7.07
C THR A 273 -1.40 -8.86 -7.59
N VAL A 274 -1.97 -8.09 -8.52
CA VAL A 274 -3.24 -8.42 -9.18
C VAL A 274 -3.12 -9.70 -9.99
N LEU A 275 -2.08 -9.84 -10.83
CA LEU A 275 -1.80 -11.07 -11.59
C LEU A 275 -1.68 -12.30 -10.68
N CYS A 276 -0.95 -12.17 -9.57
CA CYS A 276 -0.83 -13.24 -8.57
C CYS A 276 -2.21 -13.66 -8.04
N ALA A 277 -3.04 -12.69 -7.62
CA ALA A 277 -4.37 -12.96 -7.10
C ALA A 277 -5.32 -13.59 -8.14
N PHE A 278 -5.20 -13.25 -9.42
CA PHE A 278 -5.95 -13.93 -10.49
C PHE A 278 -5.41 -15.34 -10.78
N SER A 279 -4.12 -15.60 -10.61
CA SER A 279 -3.55 -16.94 -10.80
C SER A 279 -3.80 -17.91 -9.63
N GLU A 280 -4.01 -17.39 -8.41
CA GLU A 280 -4.14 -18.22 -7.21
C GLU A 280 -5.40 -19.10 -7.25
N GLY A 281 -5.25 -20.43 -7.27
CA GLY A 281 -6.41 -21.33 -7.28
C GLY A 281 -7.14 -21.48 -8.63
N ASP A 282 -6.60 -20.98 -9.75
CA ASP A 282 -7.20 -21.13 -11.10
C ASP A 282 -6.18 -21.69 -12.11
N ILE A 283 -6.38 -22.93 -12.55
CA ILE A 283 -5.46 -23.62 -13.46
C ILE A 283 -5.36 -22.93 -14.83
N ASN A 284 -6.46 -22.39 -15.38
CA ASN A 284 -6.43 -21.74 -16.69
C ASN A 284 -5.58 -20.47 -16.60
N ALA A 285 -5.79 -19.69 -15.54
CA ALA A 285 -5.00 -18.49 -15.27
C ALA A 285 -3.51 -18.81 -15.08
N VAL A 286 -3.18 -19.88 -14.34
CA VAL A 286 -1.78 -20.33 -14.17
C VAL A 286 -1.16 -20.71 -15.50
N THR A 287 -1.86 -21.49 -16.33
CA THR A 287 -1.33 -21.94 -17.63
C THR A 287 -1.10 -20.77 -18.59
N GLU A 288 -2.03 -19.81 -18.67
CA GLU A 288 -1.89 -18.61 -19.49
C GLU A 288 -0.69 -17.76 -19.02
N LEU A 289 -0.63 -17.47 -17.72
CA LEU A 289 0.43 -16.64 -17.14
C LEU A 289 1.83 -17.27 -17.29
N ASN A 290 1.93 -18.58 -17.05
CA ASN A 290 3.16 -19.34 -17.26
C ASN A 290 3.61 -19.28 -18.72
N SER A 291 2.69 -19.45 -19.67
CA SER A 291 2.97 -19.33 -21.11
C SER A 291 3.46 -17.93 -21.49
N LEU A 292 2.84 -16.87 -20.97
CA LEU A 292 3.22 -15.49 -21.23
C LEU A 292 4.64 -15.18 -20.75
N ILE A 293 4.95 -15.51 -19.48
CA ILE A 293 6.29 -15.34 -18.89
C ILE A 293 7.31 -16.13 -19.69
N GLN A 294 7.03 -17.42 -19.97
CA GLN A 294 7.94 -18.29 -20.70
C GLN A 294 8.25 -17.73 -22.09
N LYS A 295 7.23 -17.41 -22.89
CA LYS A 295 7.40 -16.90 -24.26
C LYS A 295 8.23 -15.62 -24.27
N LYS A 296 7.94 -14.69 -23.36
CA LYS A 296 8.63 -13.40 -23.27
C LYS A 296 10.10 -13.55 -22.91
N VAL A 297 10.41 -14.32 -21.86
CA VAL A 297 11.81 -14.51 -21.43
C VAL A 297 12.60 -15.33 -22.44
N MET A 298 11.99 -16.36 -23.05
CA MET A 298 12.64 -17.14 -24.12
C MET A 298 12.95 -16.28 -25.34
N TYR A 299 12.02 -15.42 -25.76
CA TYR A 299 12.26 -14.47 -26.85
C TYR A 299 13.44 -13.55 -26.54
N CYS A 300 13.54 -13.03 -25.31
CA CYS A 300 14.69 -12.22 -24.88
C CYS A 300 15.99 -13.01 -24.96
N LEU A 301 16.01 -14.27 -24.50
CA LEU A 301 17.20 -15.13 -24.58
C LEU A 301 17.63 -15.43 -26.02
N GLU A 302 16.69 -15.64 -26.94
CA GLU A 302 16.97 -15.87 -28.36
C GLU A 302 17.56 -14.62 -29.04
N HIS A 303 17.08 -13.43 -28.66
CA HIS A 303 17.46 -12.13 -29.25
C HIS A 303 18.43 -11.33 -28.37
N HIS A 304 19.19 -11.99 -27.49
CA HIS A 304 20.05 -11.34 -26.50
C HIS A 304 21.12 -10.39 -27.05
N ARG A 305 21.48 -10.52 -28.34
CA ARG A 305 22.46 -9.65 -29.00
C ARG A 305 21.90 -8.27 -29.37
N SER A 306 20.59 -8.14 -29.50
CA SER A 306 19.91 -6.93 -29.96
C SER A 306 19.00 -6.30 -28.91
N MET A 307 19.00 -6.84 -27.69
CA MET A 307 18.09 -6.44 -26.61
C MET A 307 18.85 -6.26 -25.29
N ASP A 308 18.50 -5.23 -24.52
CA ASP A 308 18.92 -5.14 -23.14
C ASP A 308 18.13 -6.15 -22.28
N ILE A 309 18.75 -7.31 -22.04
CA ILE A 309 18.17 -8.40 -21.23
C ILE A 309 17.81 -7.92 -19.82
N ALA A 310 18.65 -7.07 -19.21
CA ALA A 310 18.47 -6.62 -17.84
C ALA A 310 17.17 -5.82 -17.70
N LEU A 311 16.89 -4.94 -18.66
CA LEU A 311 15.65 -4.17 -18.68
C LEU A 311 14.46 -5.00 -19.15
N ALA A 312 14.64 -5.85 -20.16
CA ALA A 312 13.56 -6.55 -20.85
C ALA A 312 12.98 -7.77 -20.10
N THR A 313 13.66 -8.28 -19.07
CA THR A 313 13.21 -9.45 -18.30
C THR A 313 12.93 -9.16 -16.82
N ARG A 314 13.19 -7.92 -16.38
CA ARG A 314 13.14 -7.54 -14.96
C ARG A 314 11.77 -7.75 -14.33
N GLU A 315 10.72 -7.30 -15.02
CA GLU A 315 9.37 -7.32 -14.45
C GLU A 315 8.77 -8.73 -14.53
N GLU A 316 9.11 -9.49 -15.57
CA GLU A 316 8.71 -10.87 -15.80
C GLU A 316 9.32 -11.82 -14.77
N LEU A 317 10.61 -11.68 -14.45
CA LEU A 317 11.27 -12.51 -13.44
C LEU A 317 10.89 -12.11 -12.02
N SER A 318 10.57 -10.83 -11.79
CA SER A 318 9.96 -10.38 -10.53
C SER A 318 8.57 -11.03 -10.35
N LEU A 319 7.75 -11.02 -11.41
CA LEU A 319 6.45 -11.69 -11.41
C LEU A 319 6.57 -13.19 -11.21
N LEU A 320 7.50 -13.85 -11.90
CA LEU A 320 7.73 -15.29 -11.75
C LEU A 320 8.09 -15.65 -10.29
N SER A 321 8.92 -14.83 -9.65
CA SER A 321 9.26 -15.00 -8.23
C SER A 321 8.04 -14.86 -7.31
N GLU A 322 7.20 -13.85 -7.55
CA GLU A 322 5.98 -13.59 -6.76
C GLU A 322 4.92 -14.68 -6.98
N VAL A 323 4.76 -15.17 -8.21
CA VAL A 323 3.80 -16.24 -8.54
C VAL A 323 4.26 -17.59 -7.97
N CYS A 324 5.57 -17.87 -7.93
CA CYS A 324 6.12 -19.07 -7.29
C CYS A 324 6.03 -19.06 -5.76
N SER A 325 5.87 -17.90 -5.13
CA SER A 325 5.72 -17.80 -3.66
C SER A 325 4.27 -17.96 -3.18
N LEU A 326 3.31 -18.11 -4.10
CA LEU A 326 1.92 -18.39 -3.77
C LEU A 326 1.76 -19.78 -3.17
N ALA A 327 1.02 -19.85 -2.06
CA ALA A 327 0.74 -21.09 -1.34
C ALA A 327 -0.54 -21.76 -1.90
N ASP A 328 -0.43 -22.38 -3.08
CA ASP A 328 -1.50 -23.19 -3.67
C ASP A 328 -0.99 -24.51 -4.30
N GLU A 329 -1.89 -25.31 -4.86
CA GLU A 329 -1.58 -26.63 -5.45
C GLU A 329 -0.82 -26.56 -6.79
N PHE A 330 -0.60 -25.37 -7.36
CA PHE A 330 -0.01 -25.17 -8.69
C PHE A 330 1.47 -24.79 -8.67
N TRP A 331 2.12 -24.90 -7.51
CA TRP A 331 3.56 -24.61 -7.34
C TRP A 331 4.44 -25.38 -8.35
N GLU A 332 4.12 -26.66 -8.63
CA GLU A 332 4.90 -27.50 -9.56
C GLU A 332 4.88 -26.93 -10.99
N SER A 333 3.70 -26.53 -11.48
CA SER A 333 3.52 -25.97 -12.82
C SER A 333 4.37 -24.71 -13.01
N ARG A 334 4.41 -23.84 -12.00
CA ARG A 334 5.21 -22.60 -12.01
C ARG A 334 6.71 -22.89 -11.91
N LEU A 335 7.10 -23.80 -11.02
CA LEU A 335 8.50 -24.19 -10.87
C LEU A 335 9.07 -24.85 -12.13
N ARG A 336 8.22 -25.58 -12.88
CA ARG A 336 8.58 -26.15 -14.18
C ARG A 336 9.04 -25.09 -15.17
N VAL A 337 8.36 -23.93 -15.22
CA VAL A 337 8.78 -22.79 -16.05
C VAL A 337 10.14 -22.27 -15.59
N VAL A 338 10.37 -22.14 -14.28
CA VAL A 338 11.67 -21.69 -13.73
C VAL A 338 12.80 -22.59 -14.20
N PHE A 339 12.64 -23.92 -14.12
CA PHE A 339 13.66 -24.87 -14.60
C PHE A 339 13.86 -24.79 -16.12
N GLN A 340 12.80 -24.63 -16.91
CA GLN A 340 12.91 -24.47 -18.36
C GLN A 340 13.69 -23.21 -18.74
N LEU A 341 13.45 -22.09 -18.06
CA LEU A 341 14.18 -20.84 -18.25
C LEU A 341 15.63 -20.96 -17.79
N LEU A 342 15.88 -21.63 -16.66
CA LEU A 342 17.23 -21.89 -16.14
C LEU A 342 18.06 -22.71 -17.15
N PHE A 343 17.54 -23.87 -17.60
CA PHE A 343 18.29 -24.74 -18.51
C PHE A 343 18.51 -24.11 -19.88
N SER A 344 17.57 -23.28 -20.35
CA SER A 344 17.75 -22.52 -21.59
C SER A 344 18.79 -21.41 -21.44
N SER A 345 18.78 -20.69 -20.31
CA SER A 345 19.71 -19.59 -20.06
C SER A 345 21.14 -20.04 -19.74
N ILE A 346 21.36 -21.18 -19.07
CA ILE A 346 22.70 -21.72 -18.77
C ILE A 346 23.51 -21.98 -20.05
N LYS A 347 22.86 -22.43 -21.13
CA LYS A 347 23.51 -22.65 -22.44
C LYS A 347 24.17 -21.38 -23.00
N LEU A 348 23.66 -20.21 -22.60
CA LEU A 348 24.13 -18.89 -23.05
C LEU A 348 24.91 -18.14 -21.96
N GLY A 349 24.62 -18.38 -20.68
CA GLY A 349 25.06 -17.57 -19.54
C GLY A 349 26.58 -17.48 -19.35
N ALA A 350 27.33 -18.54 -19.69
CA ALA A 350 28.79 -18.55 -19.60
C ALA A 350 29.46 -17.47 -20.48
N LYS A 351 28.76 -16.97 -21.51
CA LYS A 351 29.27 -15.98 -22.45
C LYS A 351 28.63 -14.59 -22.30
N HIS A 352 27.64 -14.45 -21.41
CA HIS A 352 26.86 -13.21 -21.31
C HIS A 352 26.56 -12.87 -19.84
N PRO A 353 27.36 -12.00 -19.19
CA PRO A 353 27.19 -11.63 -17.78
C PRO A 353 25.78 -11.17 -17.42
N ALA A 354 25.12 -10.40 -18.30
CA ALA A 354 23.74 -9.94 -18.04
C ALA A 354 22.71 -11.09 -17.97
N ILE A 355 22.90 -12.19 -18.72
CA ILE A 355 22.01 -13.36 -18.63
C ILE A 355 22.26 -14.08 -17.30
N SER A 356 23.52 -14.16 -16.88
CA SER A 356 23.91 -14.75 -15.59
C SER A 356 23.31 -13.98 -14.41
N GLU A 357 23.43 -12.66 -14.42
CA GLU A 357 22.94 -11.80 -13.33
C GLU A 357 21.42 -11.60 -13.34
N HIS A 358 20.81 -11.40 -14.51
CA HIS A 358 19.42 -11.00 -14.61
C HIS A 358 18.45 -12.11 -14.98
N VAL A 359 18.91 -13.32 -15.36
CA VAL A 359 18.03 -14.47 -15.64
C VAL A 359 18.38 -15.69 -14.79
N ILE A 360 19.63 -16.17 -14.85
CA ILE A 360 20.07 -17.37 -14.14
C ILE A 360 19.97 -17.17 -12.62
N LEU A 361 20.53 -16.07 -12.11
CA LEU A 361 20.54 -15.80 -10.66
C LEU A 361 19.11 -15.68 -10.08
N PRO A 362 18.16 -14.93 -10.67
CA PRO A 362 16.75 -14.97 -10.24
C PRO A 362 16.14 -16.37 -10.26
N CYS A 363 16.35 -17.17 -11.31
CA CYS A 363 15.82 -18.54 -11.36
C CYS A 363 16.39 -19.41 -10.23
N LEU A 364 17.69 -19.32 -9.97
CA LEU A 364 18.34 -20.05 -8.87
C LEU A 364 17.83 -19.59 -7.50
N ARG A 365 17.58 -18.30 -7.30
CA ARG A 365 16.98 -17.77 -6.07
C ARG A 365 15.59 -18.35 -5.83
N ILE A 366 14.75 -18.41 -6.86
CA ILE A 366 13.41 -19.00 -6.77
C ILE A 366 13.50 -20.49 -6.41
N ILE A 367 14.36 -21.25 -7.09
CA ILE A 367 14.55 -22.68 -6.81
C ILE A 367 15.09 -22.89 -5.39
N SER A 368 16.11 -22.13 -4.99
CA SER A 368 16.67 -22.19 -3.65
C SER A 368 15.60 -21.92 -2.59
N GLN A 369 14.77 -20.90 -2.79
CA GLN A 369 13.66 -20.60 -1.88
C GLN A 369 12.64 -21.73 -1.82
N ALA A 370 12.29 -22.35 -2.95
CA ALA A 370 11.37 -23.48 -2.99
C ALA A 370 11.93 -24.76 -2.32
N CYS A 371 13.25 -24.93 -2.35
CA CYS A 371 13.94 -26.08 -1.75
C CYS A 371 14.40 -25.83 -0.30
N THR A 372 14.28 -24.61 0.21
CA THR A 372 14.68 -24.29 1.59
C THR A 372 13.54 -24.67 2.54
N PRO A 373 13.78 -25.56 3.53
CA PRO A 373 12.75 -25.91 4.50
C PRO A 373 12.36 -24.66 5.32
N PRO A 374 11.08 -24.51 5.71
CA PRO A 374 10.67 -23.42 6.59
C PRO A 374 11.47 -23.50 7.88
N LYS A 375 12.08 -22.37 8.29
CA LYS A 375 12.78 -22.32 9.57
C LYS A 375 11.80 -22.65 10.69
N PRO A 376 12.17 -23.46 11.69
CA PRO A 376 11.35 -23.63 12.89
C PRO A 376 11.18 -22.26 13.55
N ASP A 377 9.93 -21.88 13.83
CA ASP A 377 9.58 -20.66 14.54
C ASP A 377 10.26 -20.69 15.93
N VAL A 378 11.41 -20.05 16.06
CA VAL A 378 11.91 -19.63 17.36
C VAL A 378 11.06 -18.43 17.73
N PRO A 379 10.33 -18.45 18.87
CA PRO A 379 9.58 -17.28 19.31
C PRO A 379 10.58 -16.13 19.50
N ASP A 380 10.48 -15.13 18.64
CA ASP A 380 11.21 -13.88 18.76
C ASP A 380 10.93 -13.31 20.15
N LYS A 381 11.99 -13.23 20.97
CA LYS A 381 11.97 -12.39 22.17
C LYS A 381 11.74 -10.97 21.72
N GLU A 382 10.59 -10.41 22.11
CA GLU A 382 10.31 -8.99 21.97
C GLU A 382 11.47 -8.14 22.52
N PRO A 383 11.95 -7.12 21.77
CA PRO A 383 12.86 -6.14 22.33
C PRO A 383 12.07 -5.14 23.17
N SER A 384 12.18 -5.28 24.50
CA SER A 384 11.71 -4.30 25.47
C SER A 384 12.47 -2.97 25.29
N MET A 385 11.70 -1.89 25.17
CA MET A 385 12.15 -0.49 25.18
C MET A 385 12.81 -0.13 26.54
N GLY A 386 14.05 0.36 26.53
CA GLY A 386 14.75 0.81 27.75
C GLY A 386 16.02 1.63 27.49
N LYS A 387 15.85 2.94 27.31
CA LYS A 387 16.72 4.12 27.59
C LYS A 387 18.26 4.04 27.52
N SER A 388 18.80 5.05 26.82
CA SER A 388 20.19 5.49 26.66
C SER A 388 21.01 5.75 27.94
N THR A 389 22.32 5.51 27.89
CA THR A 389 23.39 6.49 28.23
C THR A 389 24.81 6.02 27.84
N THR A 390 25.47 6.82 26.99
CA THR A 390 26.90 7.25 26.90
C THR A 390 28.12 6.34 27.20
N GLY A 391 29.10 6.38 26.26
CA GLY A 391 30.55 6.13 26.46
C GLY A 391 31.18 5.31 25.31
N SER A 392 31.58 5.88 24.17
CA SER A 392 32.89 6.48 23.81
C SER A 392 34.12 5.53 23.79
N GLN A 393 34.84 5.55 22.65
CA GLN A 393 36.25 5.15 22.40
C GLN A 393 36.54 3.65 22.18
N ILE A 394 37.41 3.15 21.28
CA ILE A 394 38.49 3.61 20.36
C ILE A 394 38.78 2.36 19.46
N LYS A 395 38.79 2.45 18.11
CA LYS A 395 39.95 2.31 17.19
C LYS A 395 40.85 1.06 17.38
N ASP A 396 40.95 0.19 16.37
CA ASP A 396 42.17 0.01 15.56
C ASP A 396 42.05 -1.09 14.48
N GLU A 397 42.63 -0.77 13.32
CA GLU A 397 42.85 -1.60 12.13
C GLU A 397 44.09 -2.50 12.27
N SER A 398 44.10 -3.65 11.58
CA SER A 398 45.19 -4.17 10.69
C SER A 398 44.92 -5.66 10.37
N ASN A 399 44.72 -6.06 9.10
CA ASN A 399 45.73 -6.53 8.14
C ASN A 399 46.81 -7.46 8.77
N SER A 400 47.18 -8.64 8.26
CA SER A 400 47.13 -9.20 6.90
C SER A 400 47.69 -10.64 6.90
N ILE A 401 47.14 -11.51 6.04
CA ILE A 401 47.79 -12.38 5.02
C ILE A 401 49.10 -13.14 5.37
N SER A 402 49.04 -14.48 5.21
CA SER A 402 49.89 -15.38 4.37
C SER A 402 50.46 -16.62 5.05
N GLY A 403 50.47 -17.76 4.30
CA GLY A 403 51.56 -18.74 4.42
C GLY A 403 51.21 -20.24 4.43
N SER A 404 50.73 -20.75 3.29
CA SER A 404 50.98 -22.05 2.64
C SER A 404 51.76 -23.22 3.32
N LEU A 405 51.15 -24.41 3.11
CA LEU A 405 51.70 -25.71 2.65
C LEU A 405 52.61 -26.59 3.54
N GLY A 406 52.17 -27.85 3.69
CA GLY A 406 52.98 -29.02 3.31
C GLY A 406 53.02 -30.19 4.31
N GLY A 407 52.58 -31.39 3.88
CA GLY A 407 53.21 -32.65 4.30
C GLY A 407 52.31 -33.76 4.86
N LEU A 408 52.22 -34.85 4.07
CA LEU A 408 51.84 -36.24 4.35
C LEU A 408 52.21 -36.73 5.78
N GLY A 409 51.61 -37.75 6.42
CA GLY A 409 50.75 -38.83 5.97
C GLY A 409 51.11 -40.13 6.72
N SER A 410 50.08 -40.86 7.18
CA SER A 410 50.05 -42.30 7.51
C SER A 410 50.50 -42.81 8.91
N GLY A 411 49.61 -43.60 9.55
CA GLY A 411 49.99 -44.59 10.56
C GLY A 411 48.90 -45.01 11.57
N GLY A 412 48.16 -46.09 11.30
CA GLY A 412 47.74 -47.09 12.32
C GLY A 412 46.38 -46.97 13.05
N LYS A 413 45.40 -47.81 12.67
CA LYS A 413 44.28 -48.35 13.48
C LYS A 413 44.80 -49.43 14.49
N PRO A 414 44.03 -50.06 15.43
CA PRO A 414 42.57 -50.05 15.68
C PRO A 414 42.10 -49.94 17.18
N THR A 415 40.76 -49.82 17.32
CA THR A 415 39.78 -50.00 18.43
C THR A 415 39.99 -51.18 19.40
N PRO A 416 39.42 -51.22 20.65
CA PRO A 416 37.99 -51.53 20.88
C PRO A 416 37.25 -50.93 22.12
N GLU A 417 35.96 -50.67 21.89
CA GLU A 417 34.72 -50.96 22.65
C GLU A 417 34.58 -50.93 24.19
N SER A 418 33.36 -50.51 24.58
CA SER A 418 32.59 -50.74 25.82
C SER A 418 32.87 -49.75 26.98
N LEU A 419 31.93 -49.28 27.79
CA LEU A 419 30.53 -49.64 28.04
C LEU A 419 29.86 -48.47 28.78
N ASP A 420 28.60 -48.19 28.42
CA ASP A 420 27.48 -47.68 29.21
C ASP A 420 27.69 -46.69 30.37
N LYS A 421 27.03 -45.53 30.24
CA LYS A 421 26.20 -44.96 31.31
C LYS A 421 25.00 -44.23 30.71
N ASN A 422 23.90 -44.97 30.66
CA ASN A 422 22.55 -44.47 30.42
C ASN A 422 22.10 -43.58 31.59
N TRP A 423 21.58 -42.39 31.28
CA TRP A 423 20.66 -41.65 32.16
C TRP A 423 19.50 -41.19 31.29
N ASP A 424 18.47 -42.02 31.27
CA ASP A 424 17.13 -41.69 30.80
C ASP A 424 16.56 -40.52 31.62
N ALA A 425 16.39 -39.37 30.97
CA ALA A 425 15.51 -38.31 31.41
C ALA A 425 14.61 -37.92 30.23
N SER A 426 13.40 -38.48 30.26
CA SER A 426 12.29 -38.29 29.33
C SER A 426 11.99 -36.81 29.06
N GLN A 427 12.47 -36.28 27.94
CA GLN A 427 11.79 -35.27 27.15
C GLN A 427 11.49 -35.91 25.79
N LYS A 428 10.21 -36.16 25.53
CA LYS A 428 9.72 -36.64 24.23
C LYS A 428 9.96 -35.56 23.18
N THR A 429 11.15 -35.53 22.60
CA THR A 429 11.37 -35.02 21.25
C THR A 429 10.59 -35.95 20.33
N GLN A 430 9.46 -35.50 19.79
CA GLN A 430 8.87 -36.21 18.65
C GLN A 430 9.83 -36.00 17.47
N ASP A 431 10.79 -36.90 17.31
CA ASP A 431 11.58 -37.01 16.10
C ASP A 431 10.61 -37.12 14.92
N ILE A 432 10.60 -36.09 14.08
CA ILE A 432 9.82 -36.09 12.85
C ILE A 432 10.53 -37.06 11.91
N GLN A 433 10.00 -38.29 11.85
CA GLN A 433 10.51 -39.34 11.00
C GLN A 433 10.36 -38.92 9.53
N LEU A 434 11.49 -38.57 8.88
CA LEU A 434 11.57 -38.43 7.43
C LEU A 434 11.14 -39.75 6.76
N LEU A 435 10.58 -39.67 5.55
CA LEU A 435 10.12 -40.85 4.80
C LEU A 435 11.21 -41.93 4.78
N SER A 436 10.86 -43.15 5.22
CA SER A 436 11.78 -44.28 5.11
C SER A 436 11.86 -44.74 3.65
N TYR A 437 13.02 -45.25 3.23
CA TYR A 437 13.23 -45.75 1.87
C TYR A 437 12.20 -46.83 1.49
N ALA A 438 11.80 -47.67 2.46
CA ALA A 438 10.79 -48.72 2.28
C ALA A 438 9.37 -48.18 2.02
N GLU A 439 9.05 -46.96 2.46
CA GLU A 439 7.76 -46.30 2.16
C GLU A 439 7.78 -45.64 0.78
N TRP A 440 8.91 -45.05 0.38
CA TRP A 440 9.08 -44.49 -0.95
C TRP A 440 9.04 -45.57 -2.05
N GLU A 441 9.69 -46.71 -1.81
CA GLU A 441 9.64 -47.88 -2.71
C GLU A 441 8.20 -48.39 -2.90
N LYS A 442 7.34 -48.23 -1.90
CA LYS A 442 5.91 -48.59 -1.94
C LYS A 442 5.01 -47.49 -2.51
N GLY A 443 5.59 -46.44 -3.10
CA GLY A 443 4.85 -45.40 -3.82
C GLY A 443 4.39 -44.21 -2.97
N ALA A 444 4.91 -44.04 -1.75
CA ALA A 444 4.62 -42.85 -0.95
C ALA A 444 5.27 -41.60 -1.57
N SER A 445 4.46 -40.55 -1.76
CA SER A 445 4.88 -39.32 -2.43
C SER A 445 5.25 -38.22 -1.41
N TYR A 446 5.99 -37.21 -1.87
CA TYR A 446 6.26 -36.00 -1.08
C TYR A 446 4.97 -35.29 -0.62
N LEU A 447 3.87 -35.41 -1.37
CA LEU A 447 2.56 -34.85 -0.96
C LEU A 447 1.98 -35.56 0.27
N ASP A 448 2.28 -36.84 0.48
CA ASP A 448 1.85 -37.58 1.67
C ASP A 448 2.62 -37.14 2.92
N PHE A 449 3.88 -36.72 2.75
CA PHE A 449 4.69 -36.08 3.79
C PHE A 449 4.14 -34.70 4.18
N VAL A 450 3.85 -33.85 3.20
CA VAL A 450 3.32 -32.49 3.43
C VAL A 450 1.95 -32.54 4.11
N ARG A 451 1.08 -33.49 3.75
CA ARG A 451 -0.22 -33.69 4.43
C ARG A 451 -0.06 -34.10 5.90
N ARG A 452 0.96 -34.89 6.25
CA ARG A 452 1.25 -35.27 7.65
C ARG A 452 1.72 -34.07 8.46
N GLN A 453 2.54 -33.19 7.89
CA GLN A 453 2.95 -31.92 8.50
C GLN A 453 1.75 -31.00 8.76
N TYR A 454 0.85 -30.87 7.78
CA TYR A 454 -0.34 -30.00 7.90
C TYR A 454 -1.30 -30.42 9.02
N LYS A 455 -1.49 -31.73 9.24
CA LYS A 455 -2.29 -32.26 10.36
C LYS A 455 -1.67 -31.95 11.73
N VAL A 456 -0.34 -31.97 11.83
CA VAL A 456 0.37 -31.64 13.08
C VAL A 456 0.28 -30.14 13.35
N SER A 457 0.41 -29.28 12.33
CA SER A 457 0.34 -27.82 12.45
C SER A 457 -1.07 -27.26 12.75
N GLN A 458 -2.15 -27.97 12.39
CA GLN A 458 -3.51 -27.56 12.75
C GLN A 458 -3.86 -27.82 14.22
N SER A 459 -3.19 -28.79 14.87
CA SER A 459 -3.41 -29.06 16.30
C SER A 459 -2.84 -27.99 17.23
N THR A 460 -1.92 -27.16 16.73
CA THR A 460 -1.15 -26.18 17.52
C THR A 460 -1.53 -24.71 17.28
N LYS A 461 -2.37 -24.39 16.29
CA LYS A 461 -2.88 -23.01 16.08
C LYS A 461 -4.25 -22.81 16.75
N GLY A 462 -4.22 -22.56 18.06
CA GLY A 462 -5.29 -21.87 18.77
C GLY A 462 -5.49 -20.46 18.20
N GLY A 463 -6.75 -20.06 18.03
CA GLY A 463 -7.19 -18.94 17.19
C GLY A 463 -6.48 -17.60 17.42
N SER A 464 -6.06 -16.96 16.33
CA SER A 464 -5.65 -15.56 16.29
C SER A 464 -6.70 -14.71 15.57
N GLN A 465 -7.02 -13.57 16.16
CA GLN A 465 -8.14 -12.71 15.83
C GLN A 465 -8.06 -12.12 14.42
N ARG A 466 -9.16 -12.27 13.66
CA ARG A 466 -9.41 -11.56 12.40
C ARG A 466 -9.78 -10.11 12.69
N THR A 467 -8.92 -9.15 12.35
CA THR A 467 -9.34 -7.74 12.25
C THR A 467 -8.75 -7.02 11.04
N ARG A 468 -9.64 -6.29 10.34
CA ARG A 468 -9.43 -5.11 9.44
C ARG A 468 -9.34 -5.19 7.90
N PRO A 469 -9.33 -6.32 7.16
CA PRO A 469 -9.45 -6.29 5.69
C PRO A 469 -10.89 -6.03 5.19
N GLN A 470 -11.91 -6.49 5.92
CA GLN A 470 -13.31 -6.52 5.45
C GLN A 470 -13.95 -5.14 5.18
N ARG A 471 -13.52 -4.06 5.86
CA ARG A 471 -14.15 -2.74 5.71
C ARG A 471 -13.74 -2.05 4.40
N GLN A 472 -12.48 -2.21 3.97
CA GLN A 472 -12.01 -1.65 2.71
C GLN A 472 -12.65 -2.38 1.52
N ASP A 473 -12.70 -3.71 1.60
CA ASP A 473 -13.35 -4.56 0.60
C ASP A 473 -14.85 -4.24 0.48
N PHE A 474 -15.55 -4.04 1.61
CA PHE A 474 -16.96 -3.64 1.62
C PHE A 474 -17.19 -2.25 1.00
N LEU A 475 -16.32 -1.28 1.31
CA LEU A 475 -16.41 0.06 0.73
C LEU A 475 -16.14 0.02 -0.77
N ALA A 476 -15.11 -0.70 -1.22
CA ALA A 476 -14.81 -0.89 -2.63
C ALA A 476 -16.01 -1.50 -3.37
N LEU A 477 -16.63 -2.56 -2.82
CA LEU A 477 -17.83 -3.17 -3.37
C LEU A 477 -19.03 -2.21 -3.39
N LYS A 478 -19.26 -1.46 -2.29
CA LYS A 478 -20.34 -0.46 -2.19
C LYS A 478 -20.19 0.64 -3.24
N TYR A 479 -18.98 1.16 -3.44
CA TYR A 479 -18.72 2.21 -4.42
C TYR A 479 -18.73 1.67 -5.85
N ALA A 480 -18.28 0.44 -6.10
CA ALA A 480 -18.43 -0.24 -7.38
C ALA A 480 -19.91 -0.44 -7.76
N LEU A 481 -20.76 -0.86 -6.82
CA LEU A 481 -22.21 -0.98 -7.00
C LEU A 481 -22.89 0.37 -7.24
N ARG A 482 -22.48 1.43 -6.54
CA ARG A 482 -22.96 2.80 -6.79
C ARG A 482 -22.58 3.27 -8.19
N TRP A 483 -21.35 2.99 -8.61
CA TRP A 483 -20.87 3.31 -9.93
C TRP A 483 -21.66 2.56 -11.02
N LYS A 484 -21.90 1.25 -10.85
CA LYS A 484 -22.81 0.45 -11.70
C LYS A 484 -24.16 1.13 -11.87
N ARG A 485 -24.80 1.56 -10.78
CA ARG A 485 -26.12 2.24 -10.85
C ARG A 485 -26.07 3.57 -11.59
N CYS A 486 -24.94 4.28 -11.55
CA CYS A 486 -24.76 5.52 -12.29
C CYS A 486 -24.50 5.27 -13.79
N THR A 487 -23.68 4.27 -14.12
CA THR A 487 -23.32 3.95 -15.51
C THR A 487 -24.43 3.22 -16.26
N SER A 488 -25.23 2.39 -15.58
CA SER A 488 -26.39 1.71 -16.17
C SER A 488 -27.51 2.68 -16.57
N LYS A 489 -27.50 3.91 -16.04
CA LYS A 489 -28.44 4.98 -16.39
C LYS A 489 -27.97 5.86 -17.55
N THR A 490 -26.71 5.72 -17.97
CA THR A 490 -26.14 6.50 -19.07
C THR A 490 -26.27 5.68 -20.36
N ALA A 491 -26.82 6.27 -21.42
CA ALA A 491 -27.02 5.57 -22.69
C ALA A 491 -25.68 5.11 -23.30
N LYS A 492 -25.73 4.06 -24.14
CA LYS A 492 -24.58 3.40 -24.80
C LYS A 492 -23.54 4.34 -25.45
N ASN A 493 -23.89 5.59 -25.74
CA ASN A 493 -23.05 6.55 -26.46
C ASN A 493 -21.95 7.20 -25.62
N ASP A 494 -22.04 7.24 -24.28
CA ASP A 494 -21.00 7.86 -23.43
C ASP A 494 -19.84 6.91 -23.06
N LEU A 495 -19.93 5.62 -23.44
CA LEU A 495 -18.92 4.59 -23.18
C LEU A 495 -17.70 4.71 -24.10
N SER A 496 -17.85 5.34 -25.27
CA SER A 496 -16.76 5.58 -26.23
C SER A 496 -15.68 6.51 -25.69
N ALA A 497 -16.01 7.35 -24.69
CA ALA A 497 -15.05 8.25 -24.04
C ALA A 497 -14.04 7.52 -23.12
N PHE A 498 -14.26 6.23 -22.83
CA PHE A 498 -13.40 5.40 -21.97
C PHE A 498 -12.64 4.31 -22.75
N GLU A 499 -12.53 4.41 -24.08
CA GLU A 499 -11.75 3.49 -24.92
C GLU A 499 -10.23 3.61 -24.68
N LEU A 500 -9.79 3.27 -23.47
CA LEU A 500 -8.39 3.10 -23.09
C LEU A 500 -7.93 1.64 -23.24
N GLY A 501 -8.82 0.73 -23.63
CA GLY A 501 -8.53 -0.69 -23.91
C GLY A 501 -9.77 -1.59 -23.81
N SER A 502 -9.76 -2.73 -24.50
CA SER A 502 -10.87 -3.71 -24.52
C SER A 502 -11.20 -4.27 -23.12
N TRP A 503 -10.19 -4.39 -22.26
CA TRP A 503 -10.34 -4.85 -20.88
C TRP A 503 -11.13 -3.88 -19.98
N VAL A 504 -11.08 -2.56 -20.25
CA VAL A 504 -11.83 -1.55 -19.50
C VAL A 504 -13.31 -1.78 -19.75
N THR A 505 -13.71 -1.93 -21.02
CA THR A 505 -15.07 -2.29 -21.43
C THR A 505 -15.53 -3.62 -20.82
N ASN A 506 -14.64 -4.61 -20.72
CA ASN A 506 -14.94 -5.88 -20.07
C ASN A 506 -15.08 -5.75 -18.55
N LEU A 507 -14.25 -4.94 -17.88
CA LEU A 507 -14.39 -4.61 -16.47
C LEU A 507 -15.75 -3.96 -16.20
N PHE A 508 -16.16 -3.02 -17.06
CA PHE A 508 -17.50 -2.43 -17.04
C PHE A 508 -18.59 -3.48 -17.21
N LEU A 509 -18.50 -4.36 -18.20
CA LEU A 509 -19.50 -5.41 -18.44
C LEU A 509 -19.60 -6.40 -17.27
N VAL A 510 -18.48 -6.83 -16.71
CA VAL A 510 -18.45 -7.71 -15.53
C VAL A 510 -19.11 -7.03 -14.33
N LEU A 511 -18.78 -5.76 -14.08
CA LEU A 511 -19.39 -4.98 -13.00
C LEU A 511 -20.87 -4.71 -13.25
N VAL A 512 -21.31 -4.48 -14.49
CA VAL A 512 -22.73 -4.22 -14.84
C VAL A 512 -23.57 -5.49 -14.83
N LEU A 513 -23.03 -6.65 -15.18
CA LEU A 513 -23.82 -7.88 -15.31
C LEU A 513 -23.83 -8.75 -14.04
N ASN A 514 -22.81 -8.70 -13.18
CA ASN A 514 -22.61 -9.74 -12.15
C ASN A 514 -22.50 -9.27 -10.68
N LEU A 515 -22.65 -7.97 -10.42
CA LEU A 515 -22.76 -7.38 -9.07
C LEU A 515 -24.13 -6.74 -8.85
#